data_AF-A0A108ET42-F1
#
_entry.id   AF-A0A108ET42-F1
#
_cell.length_a   1.000
_cell.length_b   1.000
_cell.length_c   1.000
_cell.angle_alpha   90.00
_cell.angle_beta   90.00
_cell.angle_gamma   90.00
#
_symmetry.space_group_name_H-M   'P 1'
#
loop_
_entity.id
_entity.type
_entity.pdbx_description
1 polymer ?
#
loop_
_entity_poly.entity_id
_entity_poly.type
_entity_poly.pdbx_seq_one_letter_code
_entity_poly.pdbx_strand_id
1 'polypeptide(L)'
;MIPAERTLRDLGRAIWPEAERGLLATIQMTVNDAELMRADAVLSTQHGTSAMTVLEWLKTRPARHSPATITETLSKVRFLKSLGAHTRNLNQVPIEKQRAYAQRIQARRPAKVREFKASTRTIELIFLLHVTLLELTDALLYQTGHRVSDLVRHATNARQSNRCDPLSSTANA
;
A
#
# COMPACT_ATOMS: atom_id res chain seq x y z
N MET A 1 41.71 0.54 11.16
CA MET A 1 41.62 1.02 9.76
C MET A 1 40.20 0.82 9.26
N ILE A 2 39.62 1.83 8.60
CA ILE A 2 38.32 1.70 7.93
C ILE A 2 38.60 1.31 6.46
N PRO A 3 37.97 0.25 5.92
CA PRO A 3 38.20 -0.19 4.54
C PRO A 3 37.84 0.89 3.51
N ALA A 4 38.51 0.87 2.35
CA ALA A 4 38.17 1.75 1.24
C ALA A 4 36.74 1.48 0.72
N GLU A 5 36.06 2.54 0.25
CA GLU A 5 34.66 2.48 -0.21
C GLU A 5 34.43 1.43 -1.31
N ARG A 6 35.40 1.27 -2.22
CA ARG A 6 35.35 0.25 -3.27
C ARG A 6 35.35 -1.17 -2.68
N THR A 7 36.19 -1.43 -1.68
CA THR A 7 36.23 -2.72 -0.99
C THR A 7 34.89 -3.02 -0.31
N LEU A 8 34.26 -2.01 0.30
CA LEU A 8 32.92 -2.16 0.90
C LEU A 8 31.86 -2.48 -0.17
N ARG A 9 31.90 -1.81 -1.34
CA ARG A 9 30.99 -2.09 -2.46
C ARG A 9 31.17 -3.50 -3.04
N ASP A 10 32.41 -3.94 -3.21
CA ASP A 10 32.72 -5.26 -3.76
C ASP A 10 32.28 -6.37 -2.79
N LEU A 11 32.54 -6.21 -1.49
CA LEU A 11 32.02 -7.10 -0.44
C LEU A 11 30.49 -7.12 -0.43
N GLY A 12 29.85 -5.95 -0.52
CA GLY A 12 28.40 -5.84 -0.61
C GLY A 12 27.84 -6.61 -1.80
N ARG A 13 28.46 -6.48 -2.98
CA ARG A 13 28.06 -7.20 -4.19
C ARG A 13 28.26 -8.72 -4.06
N ALA A 14 29.33 -9.16 -3.38
CA ALA A 14 29.60 -10.57 -3.17
C ALA A 14 28.59 -11.25 -2.24
N ILE A 15 28.15 -10.56 -1.19
CA ILE A 15 27.23 -11.11 -0.17
C ILE A 15 25.76 -10.99 -0.61
N TRP A 16 25.42 -9.98 -1.42
CA TRP A 16 24.04 -9.69 -1.80
C TRP A 16 23.25 -10.89 -2.37
N PRO A 17 23.80 -11.74 -3.27
CA PRO A 17 23.06 -12.89 -3.80
C PRO A 17 22.63 -13.89 -2.71
N GLU A 18 23.45 -14.07 -1.67
CA GLU A 18 23.12 -14.96 -0.56
C GLU A 18 22.02 -14.37 0.31
N ALA A 19 22.10 -13.07 0.62
CA ALA A 19 21.05 -12.38 1.34
C ALA A 19 19.71 -12.41 0.59
N GLU A 20 19.73 -12.26 -0.74
CA GLU A 20 18.54 -12.35 -1.58
C GLU A 20 17.95 -13.76 -1.63
N ARG A 21 18.80 -14.80 -1.70
CA ARG A 21 18.36 -16.20 -1.61
C ARG A 21 17.69 -16.49 -0.27
N GLY A 22 18.31 -16.10 0.84
CA GLY A 22 17.74 -16.27 2.17
C GLY A 22 16.38 -15.59 2.31
N LEU A 23 16.26 -14.37 1.78
CA LEU A 23 15.00 -13.62 1.79
C LEU A 23 13.92 -14.28 0.92
N LEU A 24 14.27 -14.78 -0.26
CA LEU A 24 13.34 -15.53 -1.10
C LEU A 24 12.86 -16.79 -0.39
N ALA A 25 13.75 -17.53 0.26
CA ALA A 25 13.39 -18.72 1.02
C ALA A 25 12.40 -18.40 2.15
N THR A 26 12.62 -17.31 2.90
CA THR A 26 11.65 -16.84 3.90
C THR A 26 10.29 -16.54 3.29
N ILE A 27 10.24 -15.90 2.12
CA ILE A 27 8.97 -15.62 1.43
C ILE A 27 8.30 -16.91 0.98
N GLN A 28 9.04 -17.85 0.39
CA GLN A 28 8.50 -19.13 -0.09
C GLN A 28 7.96 -20.02 1.04
N MET A 29 8.43 -19.85 2.28
CA MET A 29 7.84 -20.50 3.46
C MET A 29 6.46 -19.92 3.83
N THR A 30 6.13 -18.72 3.36
CA THR A 30 4.91 -17.98 3.74
C THR A 30 3.91 -17.83 2.59
N VAL A 31 4.36 -17.97 1.35
CA VAL A 31 3.55 -17.85 0.14
C VAL A 31 3.94 -18.97 -0.81
N ASN A 32 2.97 -19.75 -1.25
CA ASN A 32 3.24 -20.83 -2.21
C ASN A 32 3.38 -20.28 -3.64
N ASP A 33 3.99 -21.06 -4.54
CA ASP A 33 4.25 -20.64 -5.92
C ASP A 33 2.96 -20.35 -6.70
N ALA A 34 1.85 -21.05 -6.40
CA ALA A 34 0.57 -20.81 -7.05
C ALA A 34 -0.02 -19.44 -6.68
N GLU A 35 0.13 -19.01 -5.43
CA GLU A 35 -0.26 -17.68 -4.97
C GLU A 35 0.60 -16.58 -5.60
N LEU A 36 1.90 -16.83 -5.77
CA LEU A 36 2.83 -15.92 -6.45
C LEU A 36 2.45 -15.75 -7.92
N MET A 37 2.22 -16.85 -8.64
CA MET A 37 1.79 -16.82 -10.04
C MET A 37 0.44 -16.12 -10.19
N ARG A 38 -0.52 -16.41 -9.30
CA ARG A 38 -1.83 -15.74 -9.31
C ARG A 38 -1.68 -14.24 -9.08
N ALA A 39 -0.88 -13.84 -8.09
CA ALA A 39 -0.65 -12.43 -7.80
C ALA A 39 -0.01 -11.71 -8.99
N ASP A 40 1.04 -12.27 -9.60
CA ASP A 40 1.71 -11.67 -10.76
C ASP A 40 0.79 -11.55 -11.98
N ALA A 41 -0.01 -12.59 -12.24
CA ALA A 41 -0.99 -12.61 -13.32
C ALA A 41 -2.05 -11.51 -13.12
N VAL A 42 -2.68 -11.45 -11.94
CA VAL A 42 -3.71 -10.45 -11.65
C VAL A 42 -3.13 -9.04 -11.72
N LEU A 43 -1.93 -8.80 -11.18
CA LEU A 43 -1.29 -7.49 -11.22
C LEU A 43 -0.98 -7.01 -12.65
N SER A 44 -0.81 -7.94 -13.59
CA SER A 44 -0.59 -7.64 -15.01
C SER A 44 -1.89 -7.39 -15.80
N THR A 45 -3.07 -7.66 -15.23
CA THR A 45 -4.35 -7.41 -15.90
C THR A 45 -4.70 -5.93 -15.95
N GLN A 46 -5.55 -5.54 -16.91
CA GLN A 46 -6.09 -4.18 -16.99
C GLN A 46 -7.09 -3.93 -15.85
N HIS A 47 -7.03 -2.73 -15.26
CA HIS A 47 -7.94 -2.33 -14.19
C HIS A 47 -9.19 -1.65 -14.76
N GLY A 48 -10.32 -2.36 -14.76
CA GLY A 48 -11.59 -1.85 -15.29
C GLY A 48 -11.50 -1.52 -16.78
N THR A 49 -12.07 -0.38 -17.18
CA THR A 49 -11.97 0.15 -18.56
C THR A 49 -10.76 1.07 -18.78
N SER A 50 -9.90 1.23 -17.77
CA SER A 50 -8.75 2.12 -17.85
C SER A 50 -7.59 1.46 -18.61
N ALA A 51 -6.78 2.26 -19.30
CA ALA A 51 -5.55 1.81 -19.94
C ALA A 51 -4.43 1.41 -18.96
N MET A 52 -4.68 1.45 -17.64
CA MET A 52 -3.71 1.12 -16.59
C MET A 52 -3.88 -0.32 -16.12
N THR A 53 -2.77 -0.93 -15.72
CA THR A 53 -2.74 -2.23 -15.05
C THR A 53 -3.20 -2.12 -13.59
N VAL A 54 -3.61 -3.25 -13.00
CA VAL A 54 -3.91 -3.33 -11.56
C VAL A 54 -2.70 -2.93 -10.71
N LEU A 55 -1.48 -3.28 -11.14
CA LEU A 55 -0.26 -2.82 -10.49
C LEU A 55 -0.15 -1.29 -10.49
N GLU A 56 -0.33 -0.64 -11.63
CA GLU A 56 -0.28 0.82 -11.72
C GLU A 56 -1.37 1.47 -10.88
N TRP A 57 -2.58 0.92 -10.89
CA TRP A 57 -3.67 1.35 -10.03
C TRP A 57 -3.29 1.28 -8.55
N LEU A 58 -2.69 0.19 -8.07
CA LEU A 58 -2.23 0.07 -6.68
C LEU A 58 -1.14 1.09 -6.34
N LYS A 59 -0.26 1.41 -7.29
CA LYS A 59 0.81 2.39 -7.12
C LYS A 59 0.30 3.84 -7.03
N THR A 60 -0.91 4.14 -7.52
CA THR A 60 -1.48 5.48 -7.39
C THR A 60 -1.71 5.82 -5.91
N ARG A 61 -1.20 6.98 -5.46
CA ARG A 61 -1.44 7.44 -4.09
C ARG A 61 -2.90 7.86 -3.91
N PRO A 62 -3.51 7.57 -2.75
CA PRO A 62 -4.79 8.18 -2.40
C PRO A 62 -4.67 9.71 -2.46
N ALA A 63 -5.68 10.37 -3.04
CA ALA A 63 -5.76 11.83 -3.09
C ALA A 63 -6.20 12.42 -1.73
N ARG A 64 -6.70 13.67 -1.71
CA ARG A 64 -7.25 14.34 -0.49
C ARG A 64 -8.39 13.53 0.14
N HIS A 65 -8.74 13.79 1.40
CA HIS A 65 -9.74 13.08 2.23
C HIS A 65 -11.22 13.22 1.77
N SER A 66 -11.49 13.08 0.47
CA SER A 66 -12.84 13.06 -0.08
C SER A 66 -13.53 11.71 0.15
N PRO A 67 -14.88 11.65 0.16
CA PRO A 67 -15.62 10.39 0.19
C PRO A 67 -15.22 9.44 -0.95
N ALA A 68 -14.97 9.98 -2.15
CA ALA A 68 -14.50 9.19 -3.29
C ALA A 68 -13.12 8.55 -3.02
N THR A 69 -12.21 9.29 -2.40
CA THR A 69 -10.88 8.77 -2.03
C THR A 69 -10.97 7.66 -0.97
N ILE A 70 -11.90 7.78 -0.02
CA ILE A 70 -12.14 6.76 1.01
C ILE A 70 -12.64 5.47 0.35
N THR A 71 -13.63 5.57 -0.54
CA THR A 71 -14.15 4.43 -1.30
C THR A 71 -13.06 3.77 -2.13
N GLU A 72 -12.22 4.56 -2.80
CA GLU A 72 -11.09 4.07 -3.59
C GLU A 72 -10.05 3.34 -2.73
N THR A 73 -9.69 3.93 -1.58
CA THR A 73 -8.75 3.35 -0.62
C THR A 73 -9.29 2.03 -0.08
N LEU A 74 -10.58 1.97 0.23
CA LEU A 74 -11.26 0.75 0.68
C LEU A 74 -11.27 -0.33 -0.41
N SER A 75 -11.51 0.04 -1.68
CA SER A 75 -11.45 -0.89 -2.82
C SER A 75 -10.07 -1.53 -2.95
N LYS A 76 -8.99 -0.73 -2.82
CA LYS A 76 -7.61 -1.25 -2.82
C LYS A 76 -7.35 -2.19 -1.63
N VAL A 77 -7.80 -1.84 -0.43
CA VAL A 77 -7.65 -2.70 0.76
C VAL A 77 -8.40 -4.03 0.55
N ARG A 78 -9.63 -4.00 0.03
CA ARG A 78 -10.40 -5.22 -0.26
C ARG A 78 -9.72 -6.09 -1.30
N PHE A 79 -9.17 -5.48 -2.35
CA PHE A 79 -8.41 -6.18 -3.38
C PHE A 79 -7.14 -6.85 -2.81
N LEU A 80 -6.36 -6.14 -2.00
CA LEU A 80 -5.16 -6.70 -1.37
C LEU A 80 -5.51 -7.84 -0.40
N LYS A 81 -6.65 -7.73 0.30
CA LYS A 81 -7.15 -8.80 1.16
C LYS A 81 -7.59 -10.04 0.36
N SER A 82 -8.23 -9.88 -0.81
CA SER A 82 -8.62 -11.02 -1.65
C SER A 82 -7.41 -11.76 -2.25
N LEU A 83 -6.27 -11.07 -2.41
CA LEU A 83 -4.98 -11.69 -2.76
C LEU A 83 -4.29 -12.39 -1.57
N GLY A 84 -4.87 -12.35 -0.38
CA GLY A 84 -4.28 -12.96 0.83
C GLY A 84 -3.12 -12.16 1.42
N ALA A 85 -2.91 -10.89 1.07
CA ALA A 85 -1.77 -10.11 1.59
C ALA A 85 -1.78 -9.94 3.12
N HIS A 86 -2.95 -10.11 3.76
CA HIS A 86 -3.17 -10.02 5.20
C HIS A 86 -2.85 -11.30 5.98
N THR A 87 -2.76 -12.46 5.32
CA THR A 87 -2.49 -13.76 5.97
C THR A 87 -1.01 -14.12 5.97
N ARG A 88 -0.21 -13.44 5.13
CA ARG A 88 1.23 -13.70 4.98
C ARG A 88 2.00 -13.21 6.20
N ASN A 89 2.69 -14.11 6.89
CA ASN A 89 3.53 -13.75 8.02
C ASN A 89 4.91 -13.29 7.55
N LEU A 90 5.05 -11.98 7.29
CA LEU A 90 6.32 -11.37 6.87
C LEU A 90 7.11 -10.73 8.03
N ASN A 91 6.70 -10.98 9.28
CA ASN A 91 7.27 -10.33 10.47
C ASN A 91 8.73 -10.72 10.75
N GLN A 92 9.20 -11.83 10.16
CA GLN A 92 10.61 -12.23 10.22
C GLN A 92 11.53 -11.26 9.47
N VAL A 93 10.99 -10.47 8.53
CA VAL A 93 11.73 -9.47 7.77
C VAL A 93 11.44 -8.08 8.35
N PRO A 94 12.47 -7.32 8.77
CA PRO A 94 12.26 -5.97 9.31
C PRO A 94 11.48 -5.06 8.33
N ILE A 95 10.50 -4.31 8.84
CA ILE A 95 9.61 -3.47 8.04
C ILE A 95 10.36 -2.50 7.10
N GLU A 96 11.51 -1.97 7.54
CA GLU A 96 12.33 -1.07 6.71
C GLU A 96 12.92 -1.77 5.48
N LYS A 97 13.28 -3.06 5.59
CA LYS A 97 13.70 -3.85 4.43
C LYS A 97 12.53 -4.06 3.47
N GLN A 98 11.35 -4.36 4.01
CA GLN A 98 10.15 -4.53 3.21
C GLN A 98 9.82 -3.25 2.43
N ARG A 99 9.84 -2.09 3.10
CA ARG A 99 9.64 -0.77 2.50
C ARG A 99 10.68 -0.47 1.42
N ALA A 100 11.96 -0.80 1.65
CA ALA A 100 13.00 -0.59 0.65
C ALA A 100 12.73 -1.37 -0.65
N TYR A 101 12.27 -2.63 -0.57
CA TYR A 101 11.89 -3.41 -1.75
C TYR A 101 10.61 -2.88 -2.41
N ALA A 102 9.58 -2.54 -1.62
CA ALA A 102 8.36 -1.94 -2.13
C ALA A 102 8.64 -0.62 -2.87
N GLN A 103 9.51 0.24 -2.33
CA GLN A 103 9.91 1.50 -2.96
C GLN A 103 10.64 1.29 -4.30
N ARG A 104 11.46 0.24 -4.42
CA ARG A 104 12.15 -0.08 -5.68
C ARG A 104 11.15 -0.34 -6.81
N ILE A 105 10.15 -1.18 -6.59
CA ILE A 105 9.11 -1.46 -7.61
C ILE A 105 8.15 -0.27 -7.81
N GLN A 106 7.92 0.54 -6.77
CA GLN A 106 7.19 1.81 -6.89
C GLN A 106 7.89 2.80 -7.83
N ALA A 107 9.21 2.95 -7.73
CA ALA A 107 10.00 3.84 -8.58
C ALA A 107 10.20 3.32 -10.02
N ARG A 108 10.00 2.02 -10.27
CA ARG A 108 10.19 1.41 -11.60
C ARG A 108 8.99 1.66 -12.53
N ARG A 109 9.29 1.82 -13.82
CA ARG A 109 8.27 1.71 -14.89
C ARG A 109 7.86 0.24 -15.06
N PRO A 110 6.56 -0.07 -15.25
CA PRO A 110 6.07 -1.45 -15.35
C PRO A 110 6.80 -2.31 -16.41
N ALA A 111 7.18 -1.71 -17.55
CA ALA A 111 7.95 -2.38 -18.60
C ALA A 111 9.30 -2.94 -18.11
N LYS A 112 9.97 -2.24 -17.20
CA LYS A 112 11.27 -2.66 -16.63
C LYS A 112 11.14 -3.68 -15.50
N VAL A 113 9.95 -3.86 -14.92
CA VAL A 113 9.71 -4.87 -13.87
C VAL A 113 9.79 -6.29 -14.43
N ARG A 114 9.42 -6.48 -15.71
CA ARG A 114 9.45 -7.79 -16.38
C ARG A 114 10.86 -8.26 -16.77
N GLU A 115 11.84 -7.35 -16.85
CA GLU A 115 13.21 -7.66 -17.29
C GLU A 115 14.11 -8.19 -16.14
N PHE A 116 13.64 -8.20 -14.88
CA PHE A 116 14.44 -8.65 -13.74
C PHE A 116 14.39 -10.16 -13.52
N LYS A 117 15.45 -10.66 -12.86
CA LYS A 117 15.50 -12.03 -12.35
C LYS A 117 14.24 -12.34 -11.55
N ALA A 118 13.62 -13.48 -11.84
CA ALA A 118 12.33 -13.88 -11.25
C ALA A 118 12.34 -13.84 -9.71
N SER A 119 13.48 -14.14 -9.08
CA SER A 119 13.67 -14.06 -7.62
C SER A 119 13.46 -12.65 -7.08
N THR A 120 14.15 -11.65 -7.64
CA THR A 120 14.09 -10.27 -7.17
C THR A 120 12.69 -9.69 -7.40
N ARG A 121 12.10 -9.98 -8.55
CA ARG A 121 10.73 -9.56 -8.89
C ARG A 121 9.72 -10.11 -7.88
N THR A 122 9.83 -11.38 -7.51
CA THR A 122 8.96 -12.03 -6.52
C THR A 122 9.05 -11.34 -5.17
N ILE A 123 10.26 -11.08 -4.69
CA ILE A 123 10.52 -10.37 -3.43
C ILE A 123 9.87 -8.98 -3.45
N GLU A 124 10.11 -8.22 -4.52
CA GLU A 124 9.57 -6.87 -4.68
C GLU A 124 8.05 -6.84 -4.72
N LEU A 125 7.41 -7.76 -5.45
CA LEU A 125 5.96 -7.85 -5.56
C LEU A 125 5.31 -8.19 -4.22
N ILE A 126 5.85 -9.17 -3.49
CA ILE A 126 5.29 -9.56 -2.19
C ILE A 126 5.36 -8.41 -1.19
N PHE A 127 6.51 -7.73 -1.10
CA PHE A 127 6.64 -6.60 -0.19
C PHE A 127 5.83 -5.39 -0.64
N LEU A 128 5.69 -5.15 -1.95
CA LEU A 128 4.76 -4.13 -2.43
C LEU A 128 3.34 -4.38 -1.94
N LEU A 129 2.80 -5.59 -2.14
CA LEU A 129 1.44 -5.92 -1.74
C LEU A 129 1.24 -5.75 -0.23
N HIS A 130 2.21 -6.20 0.57
CA HIS A 130 2.11 -6.11 2.03
C HIS A 130 2.25 -4.68 2.54
N VAL A 131 3.29 -3.95 2.13
CA VAL A 131 3.52 -2.56 2.55
C VAL A 131 2.37 -1.66 2.10
N THR A 132 1.88 -1.81 0.87
CA THR A 132 0.73 -1.03 0.39
C THR A 132 -0.54 -1.36 1.17
N LEU A 133 -0.75 -2.60 1.62
CA LEU A 133 -1.87 -2.94 2.50
C LEU A 133 -1.78 -2.18 3.84
N LEU A 134 -0.60 -2.17 4.46
CA LEU A 134 -0.37 -1.46 5.72
C LEU A 134 -0.62 0.05 5.56
N GLU A 135 0.02 0.67 4.57
CA GLU A 135 -0.09 2.11 4.29
C GLU A 135 -1.53 2.53 3.99
N LEU A 136 -2.27 1.75 3.19
CA LEU A 136 -3.66 2.06 2.87
C LEU A 136 -4.60 1.84 4.06
N THR A 137 -4.31 0.87 4.91
CA THR A 137 -5.08 0.66 6.14
C THR A 137 -4.90 1.83 7.10
N ASP A 138 -3.66 2.28 7.30
CA ASP A 138 -3.35 3.46 8.12
C ASP A 138 -4.01 4.73 7.54
N ALA A 139 -3.91 4.92 6.22
CA ALA A 139 -4.54 6.05 5.53
C ALA A 139 -6.08 6.02 5.68
N LEU A 140 -6.70 4.85 5.58
CA LEU A 140 -8.15 4.69 5.72
C LEU A 140 -8.61 4.99 7.15
N LEU A 141 -7.85 4.54 8.16
CA LEU A 141 -8.11 4.86 9.57
C LEU A 141 -8.06 6.38 9.80
N TYR A 142 -7.03 7.05 9.29
CA TYR A 142 -6.88 8.50 9.41
C TYR A 142 -7.99 9.27 8.68
N GLN A 143 -8.29 8.89 7.43
CA GLN A 143 -9.35 9.50 6.63
C GLN A 143 -10.72 9.41 7.29
N THR A 144 -11.06 8.22 7.82
CA THR A 144 -12.35 7.96 8.46
C THR A 144 -12.45 8.74 9.77
N GLY A 145 -11.40 8.74 10.58
CA GLY A 145 -11.35 9.51 11.83
C GLY A 145 -11.58 11.01 11.59
N HIS A 146 -10.91 11.59 10.58
CA HIS A 146 -11.10 13.00 10.24
C HIS A 146 -12.54 13.31 9.80
N ARG A 147 -13.13 12.44 8.96
CA ARG A 147 -14.49 12.61 8.48
C ARG A 147 -15.52 12.56 9.60
N VAL A 148 -15.35 11.66 10.56
CA VAL A 148 -16.22 11.59 11.76
C VAL A 148 -16.12 12.89 12.55
N SER A 149 -14.91 13.37 12.81
CA SER A 149 -14.69 14.65 13.51
C SER A 149 -15.36 15.83 12.80
N ASP A 150 -15.26 15.89 11.47
CA ASP A 150 -15.96 16.90 10.68
C ASP A 150 -17.47 16.82 10.83
N LEU A 151 -18.06 15.62 10.75
CA LEU A 151 -19.51 15.44 10.90
C LEU A 151 -20.00 15.88 12.28
N VAL A 152 -19.26 15.51 13.33
CA VAL A 152 -19.56 15.94 14.70
C VAL A 152 -19.51 17.47 14.79
N ARG A 153 -18.45 18.10 14.26
CA ARG A 153 -18.30 19.56 14.25
C ARG A 153 -19.43 20.28 13.51
N HIS A 154 -19.87 19.75 12.36
CA HIS A 154 -21.00 20.33 11.63
C HIS A 154 -22.30 20.23 12.44
N ALA A 155 -22.55 19.09 13.07
CA ALA A 155 -23.73 18.89 13.91
C ALA A 155 -23.72 19.78 15.16
N THR A 156 -22.57 20.00 15.79
CA THR A 156 -22.46 20.93 16.93
C THR A 156 -22.68 22.37 16.50
N ASN A 157 -22.10 22.78 15.37
CA ASN A 157 -22.26 24.14 14.85
C ASN A 157 -23.71 24.43 14.45
N ALA A 158 -24.38 23.48 13.78
CA ALA A 158 -25.80 23.62 13.43
C ALA A 158 -26.69 23.74 14.68
N ARG A 159 -26.42 22.93 15.72
CA ARG A 159 -27.13 23.04 17.01
C ARG A 159 -26.88 24.38 17.71
N GLN A 160 -25.67 24.93 17.60
CA GLN A 160 -25.34 26.23 18.20
C GLN A 160 -26.00 27.38 17.44
N SER A 161 -26.01 27.34 16.10
CA SER A 161 -26.71 28.32 15.26
C SER A 161 -28.20 28.36 15.57
N ASN A 162 -28.87 27.19 15.60
CA ASN A 162 -30.28 27.10 15.95
C ASN A 162 -30.60 27.59 17.37
N ARG A 163 -29.62 27.59 18.28
CA ARG A 163 -29.78 28.08 19.65
C ARG A 163 -29.59 29.60 19.75
N CYS A 164 -28.81 30.18 18.84
CA CYS A 164 -28.55 31.63 18.77
C CYS A 164 -29.53 32.40 17.87
N ASP A 165 -30.41 31.72 17.13
CA ASP A 165 -31.51 32.32 16.34
C ASP A 165 -32.88 32.16 17.03
N PRO A 166 -33.20 32.91 18.11
CA PRO A 166 -34.50 32.83 18.77
C PRO A 166 -35.65 33.52 18.01
N LEU A 167 -35.38 34.26 16.92
CA LEU A 167 -36.37 35.10 16.23
C LEU A 167 -37.12 34.41 15.06
N SER A 168 -36.81 33.15 14.76
CA SER A 168 -37.44 32.41 13.64
C SER A 168 -38.62 31.53 14.07
N SER A 169 -38.89 31.39 15.37
CA SER A 169 -39.86 30.41 15.91
C SER A 169 -41.24 30.97 16.25
N THR A 170 -41.50 32.27 16.02
CA THR A 170 -42.80 32.90 16.31
C THR A 170 -43.34 33.65 15.09
N ALA A 171 -43.58 32.96 13.98
CA ALA A 171 -44.29 33.50 12.83
C ALA A 171 -45.05 32.38 12.09
N ASN A 172 -45.97 31.73 12.79
CA ASN A 172 -47.09 30.97 12.23
C ASN A 172 -48.02 30.61 13.40
N ALA A 173 -48.84 31.58 13.80
CA ALA A 173 -50.02 31.41 14.63
C ALA A 173 -51.15 32.21 13.97
#